data_AF-A0A537NG38-F1
#
_entry.id   AF-A0A537NG38-F1
#
_cell.length_a   1.000
_cell.length_b   1.000
_cell.length_c   1.000
_cell.angle_alpha   90.00
_cell.angle_beta   90.00
_cell.angle_gamma   90.00
#
_symmetry.space_group_name_H-M   'P 1'
#
loop_
_entity.id
_entity.type
_entity.pdbx_description
1 polymer ?
#
loop_
_entity_poly.entity_id
_entity_poly.type
_entity_poly.pdbx_seq_one_letter_code
_entity_poly.pdbx_strand_id
1 'polypeptide(L)'
;MTVALEPALAALAGSAIGGLTTLAVTLMTQRVQARAALTTRDLTVRQKLYRKFIEEASKLYGDALMHSAVDILMLVGTSALVNRMRVISTSGIVDKAEVVLRTIVDIYFSP
;
A
#
# COMPACT_ATOMS: atom_id res chain seq x y z
N MET A 1 -21.69 41.58 46.52
CA MET A 1 -20.87 40.46 46.00
C MET A 1 -21.45 39.96 44.67
N THR A 2 -21.53 40.84 43.65
CA THR A 2 -22.29 40.61 42.39
C THR A 2 -21.45 40.79 41.12
N VAL A 3 -20.17 41.17 41.23
CA VAL A 3 -19.29 41.51 40.10
C VAL A 3 -18.77 40.27 39.35
N ALA A 4 -18.97 39.06 39.89
CA ALA A 4 -18.39 37.84 39.33
C ALA A 4 -19.32 37.04 38.38
N LEU A 5 -20.61 37.37 38.30
CA LEU A 5 -21.58 36.55 37.54
C LEU A 5 -21.48 36.78 36.02
N GLU A 6 -21.26 38.01 35.58
CA GLU A 6 -21.10 38.36 34.16
C GLU A 6 -19.84 37.74 33.50
N PRO A 7 -18.63 37.87 34.08
CA PRO A 7 -17.45 37.26 33.50
C PRO A 7 -17.46 35.72 33.57
N ALA A 8 -18.11 35.13 34.59
CA ALA A 8 -18.25 33.67 34.69
C ALA A 8 -19.16 33.10 33.58
N LEU A 9 -20.26 33.78 33.27
CA LEU A 9 -21.17 33.39 32.18
C LEU A 9 -20.52 33.56 30.80
N ALA A 10 -19.75 34.64 30.62
CA ALA A 10 -18.96 34.88 29.41
C ALA A 10 -17.87 33.80 29.21
N ALA A 11 -17.19 33.40 30.29
CA ALA A 11 -16.20 32.32 30.25
C ALA A 11 -16.82 30.95 29.92
N LEU A 12 -18.01 30.64 30.46
CA LEU A 12 -18.76 29.43 30.12
C LEU A 12 -19.20 29.42 28.65
N ALA A 13 -19.69 30.55 28.13
CA ALA A 13 -20.06 30.68 26.72
C ALA A 13 -18.85 30.50 25.79
N GLY A 14 -17.71 31.10 26.12
CA GLY A 14 -16.46 30.91 25.39
C GLY A 14 -15.97 29.46 25.40
N SER A 15 -16.08 28.77 26.53
CA SER A 15 -15.72 27.36 26.67
C SER A 15 -16.64 26.42 25.88
N ALA A 16 -17.97 26.67 25.89
CA ALA A 16 -18.92 25.88 25.11
C ALA A 16 -18.64 25.98 23.61
N ILE A 17 -18.40 27.20 23.10
CA ILE A 17 -18.05 27.43 21.69
C ILE A 17 -16.69 26.82 21.35
N GLY A 18 -15.69 26.99 22.23
CA GLY A 18 -14.37 26.39 22.07
C GLY A 18 -14.40 24.85 22.08
N GLY A 19 -15.21 24.25 22.94
CA GLY A 19 -15.43 22.81 23.02
C GLY A 19 -16.10 22.26 21.76
N LEU A 20 -17.18 22.89 21.29
CA LEU A 20 -17.86 22.51 20.04
C LEU A 20 -16.93 22.65 18.83
N THR A 21 -16.12 23.71 18.78
CA THR A 21 -15.11 23.90 17.73
C THR A 21 -14.06 22.80 17.78
N THR A 22 -13.58 22.42 18.96
CA THR A 22 -12.61 21.32 19.14
C THR A 22 -13.16 19.99 18.65
N LEU A 23 -14.42 19.68 18.95
CA LEU A 23 -15.09 18.48 18.45
C LEU A 23 -15.22 18.51 16.92
N ALA A 24 -15.61 19.65 16.34
CA ALA A 24 -15.71 19.83 14.89
C ALA A 24 -14.36 19.64 14.19
N VAL A 25 -13.30 20.26 14.71
CA VAL A 25 -11.92 20.13 14.21
C VAL A 25 -11.44 18.69 14.33
N THR A 26 -11.74 18.00 15.44
CA THR A 26 -11.35 16.60 15.65
C THR A 26 -11.98 15.68 14.62
N LEU A 27 -13.29 15.79 14.37
CA LEU A 27 -13.98 14.98 13.37
C LEU A 27 -13.45 15.25 11.96
N MET A 28 -13.19 16.52 11.63
CA MET A 28 -12.62 16.91 10.35
C MET A 28 -11.21 16.32 10.17
N THR A 29 -10.37 16.41 11.20
CA THR A 29 -9.01 15.86 11.22
C THR A 29 -9.03 14.34 11.07
N GLN A 30 -9.87 13.65 11.84
CA GLN A 30 -10.03 12.19 11.76
C GLN A 30 -10.46 11.75 10.35
N ARG A 31 -11.37 12.48 9.70
CA ARG A 31 -11.81 12.16 8.33
C ARG A 31 -10.67 12.30 7.31
N VAL A 32 -9.88 13.36 7.42
CA VAL A 32 -8.72 13.58 6.53
C VAL A 32 -7.65 12.50 6.76
N GLN A 33 -7.33 12.20 8.03
CA GLN A 33 -6.37 11.16 8.38
C GLN A 33 -6.83 9.77 7.93
N ALA A 34 -8.13 9.44 8.08
CA ALA A 34 -8.68 8.17 7.64
C ALA A 34 -8.53 7.98 6.12
N ARG A 35 -8.81 9.02 5.31
CA ARG A 35 -8.61 8.97 3.86
C ARG A 35 -7.13 8.79 3.49
N ALA A 36 -6.23 9.56 4.12
CA ALA A 36 -4.80 9.43 3.90
C ALA A 36 -4.29 8.03 4.29
N ALA A 37 -4.82 7.44 5.36
CA ALA A 37 -4.47 6.10 5.80
C ALA A 37 -4.91 5.03 4.78
N LEU A 38 -6.10 5.17 4.17
CA LEU A 38 -6.57 4.26 3.13
C LEU A 38 -5.64 4.29 1.91
N THR A 39 -5.30 5.48 1.40
CA THR A 39 -4.36 5.64 0.28
C THR A 39 -2.98 5.06 0.61
N THR A 40 -2.46 5.32 1.81
CA THR A 40 -1.16 4.81 2.25
C THR A 40 -1.16 3.29 2.37
N ARG A 41 -2.27 2.70 2.85
CA ARG A 41 -2.44 1.25 2.96
C ARG A 41 -2.44 0.60 1.57
N ASP A 42 -3.17 1.16 0.61
CA ASP A 42 -3.21 0.64 -0.76
C ASP A 42 -1.83 0.67 -1.43
N LEU A 43 -1.08 1.76 -1.23
CA LEU A 43 0.31 1.86 -1.70
C LEU A 43 1.21 0.82 -1.04
N THR A 44 1.10 0.64 0.28
CA THR A 44 1.91 -0.33 1.04
C THR A 44 1.65 -1.76 0.58
N VAL A 45 0.39 -2.12 0.30
CA VAL A 45 0.02 -3.45 -0.19
C VAL A 45 0.64 -3.70 -1.57
N ARG A 46 0.52 -2.74 -2.50
CA ARG A 46 1.12 -2.84 -3.84
C ARG A 46 2.66 -2.90 -3.77
N GLN A 47 3.29 -2.05 -2.98
CA GLN A 47 4.74 -2.04 -2.79
C GLN A 47 5.27 -3.37 -2.24
N LYS A 48 4.58 -3.94 -1.24
CA LYS A 48 4.97 -5.25 -0.69
C LYS A 48 4.86 -6.36 -1.74
N LEU A 49 3.81 -6.33 -2.57
CA LEU A 49 3.65 -7.29 -3.66
C LEU A 49 4.75 -7.13 -4.71
N TYR A 50 5.03 -5.91 -5.14
CA TYR A 50 6.05 -5.62 -6.15
C TYR A 50 7.45 -6.01 -5.68
N ARG A 51 7.81 -5.65 -4.43
CA ARG A 51 9.08 -6.06 -3.84
C ARG A 51 9.24 -7.58 -3.85
N LYS A 52 8.21 -8.31 -3.39
CA LYS A 52 8.27 -9.77 -3.37
C LYS A 52 8.44 -10.35 -4.77
N PHE A 53 7.73 -9.82 -5.77
CA PHE A 53 7.90 -10.26 -7.15
C PHE A 53 9.31 -10.01 -7.67
N ILE A 54 9.85 -8.81 -7.45
CA ILE A 54 11.22 -8.46 -7.86
C ILE A 54 12.24 -9.40 -7.23
N GLU A 55 12.10 -9.67 -5.93
CA GLU A 55 13.01 -10.58 -5.20
C GLU A 55 12.97 -12.00 -5.78
N GLU A 56 11.79 -12.60 -5.95
CA GLU A 56 11.69 -13.98 -6.46
C GLU A 56 12.07 -14.08 -7.93
N ALA A 57 11.65 -13.12 -8.77
CA ALA A 57 12.02 -13.11 -10.19
C ALA A 57 13.54 -12.91 -10.38
N SER A 58 14.20 -12.12 -9.54
CA SER A 58 15.66 -11.92 -9.61
C SER A 58 16.41 -13.20 -9.25
N LYS A 59 15.95 -13.94 -8.24
CA LYS A 59 16.52 -15.25 -7.90
C LYS A 59 16.34 -16.23 -9.04
N LEU A 60 15.12 -16.32 -9.58
CA LEU A 60 14.78 -17.21 -10.68
C LEU A 60 15.60 -16.88 -11.94
N TYR A 61 15.82 -15.59 -12.21
CA TYR A 61 16.69 -15.15 -13.30
C TYR A 61 18.15 -15.57 -13.09
N GLY A 62 18.69 -15.35 -11.88
CA GLY A 62 20.05 -15.78 -11.54
C GLY A 62 20.21 -17.30 -11.61
N ASP A 63 19.19 -18.04 -11.16
CA ASP A 63 19.15 -19.49 -11.25
C ASP A 63 19.12 -19.95 -12.71
N ALA A 64 18.29 -19.35 -13.57
CA ALA A 64 18.24 -19.64 -15.00
C ALA A 64 19.57 -19.43 -15.73
N LEU A 65 20.38 -18.48 -15.29
CA LEU A 65 21.71 -18.24 -15.87
C LEU A 65 22.75 -19.26 -15.42
N MET A 66 22.62 -19.80 -14.21
CA MET A 66 23.63 -20.68 -13.59
C MET A 66 23.27 -22.17 -13.69
N HIS A 67 21.98 -22.49 -13.76
CA HIS A 67 21.44 -23.84 -13.75
C HIS A 67 20.48 -24.04 -14.94
N SER A 68 20.68 -25.14 -15.68
CA SER A 68 19.83 -25.51 -16.82
C SER A 68 18.52 -26.22 -16.43
N ALA A 69 18.25 -26.39 -15.13
CA ALA A 69 17.06 -27.08 -14.62
C ALA A 69 16.12 -26.07 -13.97
N VAL A 70 14.90 -25.96 -14.50
CA VAL A 70 13.86 -25.05 -13.99
C VAL A 70 13.46 -25.43 -12.57
N ASP A 71 13.57 -24.49 -11.63
CA ASP A 71 12.86 -24.58 -10.35
C ASP A 71 11.37 -24.25 -10.56
N ILE A 72 10.59 -25.31 -10.82
CA ILE A 72 9.16 -25.22 -11.09
C ILE A 72 8.39 -24.62 -9.90
N LEU A 73 8.81 -24.90 -8.66
CA LEU A 73 8.15 -24.37 -7.47
C LEU A 73 8.34 -22.85 -7.37
N MET A 74 9.55 -22.37 -7.62
CA MET A 74 9.84 -20.93 -7.63
C MET A 74 9.16 -20.21 -8.80
N LEU A 75 9.09 -20.84 -9.98
CA LEU A 75 8.39 -20.31 -11.16
C LEU A 75 6.87 -20.20 -10.92
N VAL A 76 6.25 -21.23 -10.35
CA VAL A 76 4.81 -21.21 -9.98
C VAL A 76 4.55 -20.17 -8.90
N GLY A 77 5.43 -20.07 -7.89
CA GLY A 77 5.36 -19.06 -6.84
C GLY A 77 5.40 -17.64 -7.41
N THR A 78 6.28 -17.38 -8.38
CA THR A 78 6.40 -16.09 -9.07
C THR A 78 5.20 -15.79 -9.96
N SER A 79 4.68 -16.81 -10.68
CA SER A 79 3.44 -16.71 -11.47
C SER A 79 2.22 -16.35 -10.61
N ALA A 80 2.14 -16.90 -9.39
CA ALA A 80 1.10 -16.55 -8.43
C ALA A 80 1.18 -15.07 -7.99
N LEU A 81 2.37 -14.48 -7.92
CA LEU A 81 2.52 -13.06 -7.63
C LEU A 81 1.97 -12.19 -8.77
N VAL A 82 2.19 -12.56 -10.03
CA VAL A 82 1.60 -11.88 -11.19
C VAL A 82 0.06 -11.96 -11.14
N ASN A 83 -0.49 -13.13 -10.82
CA ASN A 83 -1.95 -13.28 -10.65
C ASN A 83 -2.51 -12.38 -9.53
N ARG A 84 -1.75 -12.18 -8.45
CA ARG A 84 -2.13 -11.22 -7.40
C ARG A 84 -2.06 -9.77 -7.89
N MET A 85 -1.10 -9.43 -8.75
CA MET A 85 -1.03 -8.10 -9.38
C MET A 85 -2.28 -7.85 -10.25
N ARG A 86 -2.81 -8.86 -10.95
CA ARG A 86 -4.05 -8.72 -11.73
C ARG A 86 -5.25 -8.24 -10.90
N VAL A 87 -5.28 -8.57 -9.61
CA VAL A 87 -6.36 -8.17 -8.70
C VAL A 87 -6.22 -6.73 -8.23
N ILE A 88 -4.99 -6.26 -8.00
CA ILE A 88 -4.74 -4.99 -7.31
C ILE A 88 -3.97 -3.96 -8.11
N SER A 89 -3.47 -4.26 -9.30
CA SER A 89 -2.59 -3.41 -10.11
C SER A 89 -3.22 -3.07 -11.46
N THR A 90 -2.67 -2.07 -12.14
CA THR A 90 -3.08 -1.74 -13.51
C THR A 90 -2.55 -2.80 -14.49
N SER A 91 -3.23 -2.97 -15.63
CA SER A 91 -2.82 -3.91 -16.68
C SER A 91 -1.37 -3.70 -17.11
N GLY A 92 -0.95 -2.45 -17.32
CA GLY A 92 0.44 -2.15 -17.72
C GLY A 92 1.51 -2.64 -16.72
N ILE A 93 1.22 -2.75 -15.43
CA ILE A 93 2.16 -3.34 -14.45
C ILE A 93 2.19 -4.85 -14.58
N VAL A 94 1.03 -5.47 -14.77
CA VAL A 94 0.90 -6.93 -14.98
C VAL A 94 1.66 -7.33 -16.25
N ASP A 95 1.45 -6.62 -17.36
CA ASP A 95 2.08 -6.92 -18.64
C ASP A 95 3.61 -6.90 -18.53
N LYS A 96 4.17 -5.92 -17.79
CA LYS A 96 5.62 -5.85 -17.54
C LYS A 96 6.12 -7.02 -16.69
N ALA A 97 5.36 -7.43 -15.69
CA ALA A 97 5.71 -8.59 -14.87
C ALA A 97 5.68 -9.90 -15.68
N GLU A 98 4.73 -10.04 -16.61
CA GLU A 98 4.66 -11.19 -17.53
C GLU A 98 5.82 -11.25 -18.50
N VAL A 99 6.24 -10.10 -19.05
CA VAL A 99 7.44 -10.03 -19.89
C VAL A 99 8.66 -10.55 -19.15
N VAL A 100 8.87 -10.12 -17.89
CA VAL A 100 9.99 -10.61 -17.07
C VAL A 100 9.94 -12.11 -16.88
N LEU A 101 8.77 -12.65 -16.50
CA LEU A 101 8.61 -14.09 -16.28
C LEU A 101 8.88 -14.88 -17.56
N ARG A 102 8.39 -14.40 -18.70
CA ARG A 102 8.61 -15.02 -20.00
C ARG A 102 10.08 -15.02 -20.39
N THR A 103 10.79 -13.91 -20.17
CA THR A 103 12.24 -13.84 -20.39
C THR A 103 13.00 -14.87 -19.56
N ILE A 104 12.63 -15.07 -18.29
CA ILE A 104 13.29 -16.08 -17.45
C ILE A 104 13.04 -17.49 -17.98
N VAL A 105 11.79 -17.80 -18.36
CA VAL A 105 11.43 -19.07 -18.99
C VAL A 105 12.22 -19.28 -20.28
N ASP A 106 12.29 -18.27 -21.15
CA ASP A 106 13.03 -18.33 -22.41
C ASP A 106 14.53 -18.62 -22.18
N ILE A 107 15.13 -18.09 -21.11
CA ILE A 107 16.52 -18.40 -20.73
C ILE A 107 16.68 -19.86 -20.33
N TYR A 108 15.81 -20.40 -19.49
CA TYR A 108 15.86 -21.81 -19.09
C TYR A 108 15.73 -22.77 -20.28
N PHE A 109 14.97 -22.38 -21.31
CA PHE A 109 14.74 -23.18 -22.50
C PHE A 109 15.58 -22.75 -23.71
N SER A 110 16.57 -21.87 -23.50
CA SER A 110 17.54 -21.51 -24.55
C SER A 110 18.42 -22.73 -24.86
N PRO A 111 18.66 -23.05 -26.15
CA PRO A 111 19.51 -24.16 -26.57
C PRO A 111 20.98 -23.99 -26.20
#